data_AF-A0A940RPE6-F1
#
_entry.id   AF-A0A940RPE6-F1
#
_cell.length_a   1.000
_cell.length_b   1.000
_cell.length_c   1.000
_cell.angle_alpha   90.00
_cell.angle_beta   90.00
_cell.angle_gamma   90.00
#
_symmetry.space_group_name_H-M   'P 1'
#
loop_
_entity.id
_entity.type
_entity.pdbx_description
1 polymer ?
#
loop_
_entity_poly.entity_id
_entity_poly.type
_entity_poly.pdbx_seq_one_letter_code
_entity_poly.pdbx_strand_id
1 'polypeptide(L)'
;MTVAVQALTDEQIDQLIEKAGGRDAVLRVISGELALRLEAPASIGSALSVPAGLAFEDRVARGDYGWRNPDLTEQRFPVTDAQVGEKALEIFHFRRSLSSEDAIREIRAAGFEPAETGDILAFGEAFPEAQRRHPVVGLGSVVEIDGKLSVPVLWFDGEERTLDLIWYDGDWHRNYRFLGVRRGAG
;
A
#
# COMPACT_ATOMS: atom_id res chain seq x y z
N MET A 1 8.08 33.38 -12.82
CA MET A 1 7.45 32.05 -13.01
C MET A 1 5.99 32.29 -13.31
N THR A 2 5.54 32.00 -14.52
CA THR A 2 4.14 32.14 -14.92
C THR A 2 3.44 30.82 -14.57
N VAL A 3 2.48 30.84 -13.65
CA VAL A 3 1.61 29.68 -13.41
C VAL A 3 0.71 29.56 -14.63
N ALA A 4 0.78 28.43 -15.33
CA ALA A 4 -0.15 28.15 -16.41
C ALA A 4 -1.54 27.94 -15.81
N VAL A 5 -2.48 28.83 -16.15
CA VAL A 5 -3.89 28.65 -15.82
C VAL A 5 -4.49 27.76 -16.89
N GLN A 6 -4.82 26.53 -16.52
CA GLN A 6 -5.58 25.62 -17.38
C GLN A 6 -7.06 25.79 -17.08
N ALA A 7 -7.88 25.97 -18.12
CA ALA A 7 -9.33 25.95 -17.98
C ALA A 7 -9.81 24.51 -17.72
N LEU A 8 -10.78 24.36 -16.82
CA LEU A 8 -11.48 23.09 -16.59
C LEU A 8 -12.46 22.83 -17.74
N THR A 9 -12.61 21.56 -18.12
CA THR A 9 -13.67 21.13 -19.05
C THR A 9 -15.02 21.08 -18.34
N ASP A 10 -16.11 21.12 -19.11
CA ASP A 10 -17.47 20.99 -18.56
C ASP A 10 -17.63 19.69 -17.74
N GLU A 11 -17.02 18.59 -18.19
CA GLU A 11 -17.02 17.31 -17.47
C GLU A 11 -16.28 17.41 -16.12
N GLN A 12 -15.16 18.12 -16.06
CA GLN A 12 -14.42 18.34 -14.80
C GLN A 12 -15.22 19.22 -13.83
N ILE A 13 -15.96 20.20 -14.36
CA ILE A 13 -16.84 21.07 -13.58
C ILE A 13 -18.01 20.27 -12.99
N ASP A 14 -18.64 19.42 -13.79
CA ASP A 14 -19.77 18.60 -13.34
C ASP A 14 -19.35 17.58 -12.27
N GLN A 15 -18.20 16.91 -12.45
CA GLN A 15 -17.63 16.02 -11.43
C GLN A 15 -17.32 16.74 -10.12
N LEU A 16 -16.85 17.98 -10.19
CA LEU A 16 -16.56 18.79 -9.00
C LEU A 16 -17.87 19.17 -8.26
N ILE A 17 -18.90 19.54 -9.01
CA ILE A 17 -20.23 19.86 -8.47
C ILE A 17 -20.83 18.65 -7.75
N GLU A 18 -20.76 17.46 -8.35
CA GLU A 18 -21.24 16.22 -7.75
C GLU A 18 -20.51 15.91 -6.44
N LYS A 19 -19.17 15.93 -6.47
CA LYS A 19 -18.34 15.58 -5.30
C LYS A 19 -18.41 16.60 -4.16
N ALA A 20 -18.61 17.88 -4.46
CA ALA A 20 -18.76 18.92 -3.46
C ALA A 20 -20.16 18.94 -2.83
N GLY A 21 -21.13 18.19 -3.38
CA GLY A 21 -22.53 18.20 -2.90
C GLY A 21 -23.34 19.37 -3.46
N GLY A 22 -22.97 19.92 -4.61
CA GLY A 22 -23.69 20.96 -5.33
C GLY A 22 -22.85 22.19 -5.68
N ARG A 23 -23.41 23.06 -6.54
CA ARG A 23 -22.76 24.29 -7.03
C ARG A 23 -22.43 25.28 -5.91
N ASP A 24 -23.31 25.41 -4.91
CA ASP A 24 -23.10 26.30 -3.77
C ASP A 24 -21.87 25.90 -2.95
N ALA A 25 -21.62 24.61 -2.79
CA ALA A 25 -20.42 24.13 -2.12
C ALA A 25 -19.16 24.49 -2.91
N VAL A 26 -19.17 24.33 -4.23
CA VAL A 26 -18.05 24.73 -5.12
C VAL A 26 -17.78 26.23 -5.03
N LEU A 27 -18.83 27.07 -5.04
CA LEU A 27 -18.68 28.52 -4.91
C LEU A 27 -18.06 28.92 -3.57
N ARG A 28 -18.43 28.25 -2.47
CA ARG A 28 -17.83 28.47 -1.15
C ARG A 28 -16.34 28.10 -1.11
N VAL A 29 -15.90 27.14 -1.91
CA VAL A 29 -14.48 26.79 -2.02
C VAL A 29 -13.71 27.86 -2.79
N ILE A 30 -14.26 28.32 -3.92
CA ILE A 30 -13.63 29.34 -4.76
C ILE A 30 -13.61 30.71 -4.06
N SER A 31 -14.63 31.02 -3.24
CA SER A 31 -14.69 32.23 -2.44
C SER A 31 -13.81 32.17 -1.17
N GLY A 32 -13.26 30.99 -0.83
CA GLY A 32 -12.45 30.79 0.37
C GLY A 32 -13.24 30.62 1.67
N GLU A 33 -14.57 30.50 1.59
CA GLU A 33 -15.47 30.25 2.74
C GLU A 33 -15.50 28.79 3.19
N LEU A 34 -15.00 27.87 2.35
CA LEU A 34 -14.90 26.44 2.63
C LEU A 34 -13.50 25.93 2.27
N ALA A 35 -12.75 25.49 3.27
CA ALA A 35 -11.48 24.80 3.05
C ALA A 35 -11.74 23.33 2.72
N LEU A 36 -11.48 22.93 1.47
CA LEU A 36 -11.37 21.52 1.12
C LEU A 36 -9.96 21.02 1.44
N ARG A 37 -9.86 19.93 2.19
CA ARG A 37 -8.64 19.13 2.25
C ARG A 37 -8.71 18.13 1.11
N LEU A 38 -7.89 18.36 0.08
CA LEU A 38 -7.63 17.34 -0.93
C LEU A 38 -6.79 16.25 -0.26
N GLU A 39 -7.39 15.12 0.06
CA GLU A 39 -6.59 13.90 0.20
C GLU A 39 -6.14 13.54 -1.21
N ALA A 40 -4.84 13.72 -1.47
CA ALA A 40 -4.26 13.31 -2.72
C ALA A 40 -4.63 11.83 -2.98
N PRO A 41 -5.01 11.44 -4.22
CA PRO A 41 -4.93 10.02 -4.57
C PRO A 41 -3.51 9.56 -4.22
N ALA A 42 -3.36 8.34 -3.69
CA ALA A 42 -2.08 7.80 -3.28
C ALA A 42 -1.06 7.81 -4.44
N SER A 43 -0.40 8.94 -4.61
CA SER A 43 0.83 9.18 -5.36
C SER A 43 1.59 10.23 -4.57
N ILE A 44 2.20 9.79 -3.47
CA ILE A 44 3.13 10.59 -2.68
C ILE A 44 4.27 9.65 -2.34
N GLY A 45 5.50 10.11 -2.54
CA GLY A 45 6.70 9.53 -1.93
C GLY A 45 6.63 9.68 -0.41
N SER A 46 5.69 8.98 0.21
CA SER A 46 5.53 8.90 1.65
C SER A 46 6.67 8.04 2.17
N ALA A 47 7.39 8.56 3.17
CA ALA A 47 8.34 7.74 3.91
C ALA A 47 7.54 6.75 4.77
N LEU A 48 7.81 5.47 4.63
CA LEU A 48 7.45 4.43 5.58
C LEU A 48 8.64 4.22 6.51
N SER A 49 8.41 4.21 7.82
CA SER A 49 9.47 3.88 8.78
C SER A 49 9.18 2.53 9.42
N VAL A 50 10.11 1.59 9.26
CA VAL A 50 10.06 0.32 9.99
C VAL A 50 10.79 0.51 11.32
N PRO A 51 10.09 0.50 12.47
CA PRO A 51 10.70 0.80 13.76
C PRO A 51 11.76 -0.24 14.15
N ALA A 52 12.86 0.21 14.76
CA ALA A 52 13.91 -0.66 15.31
C ALA A 52 13.50 -1.27 16.65
N GLY A 53 14.10 -2.40 17.03
CA GLY A 53 14.02 -2.94 18.39
C GLY A 53 12.65 -3.43 18.87
N LEU A 54 11.65 -3.51 17.98
CA LEU A 54 10.36 -4.12 18.30
C LEU A 54 10.38 -5.62 18.02
N ALA A 55 9.83 -6.38 18.96
CA ALA A 55 9.55 -7.80 18.77
C ALA A 55 8.52 -8.00 17.66
N PHE A 56 8.54 -9.16 17.01
CA PHE A 56 7.65 -9.47 15.91
C PHE A 56 6.16 -9.34 16.29
N GLU A 57 5.77 -9.89 17.45
CA GLU A 57 4.40 -9.83 17.94
C GLU A 57 3.93 -8.39 18.19
N ASP A 58 4.79 -7.50 18.68
CA ASP A 58 4.45 -6.10 18.87
C ASP A 58 4.19 -5.38 17.54
N ARG A 59 4.94 -5.74 16.49
CA ARG A 59 4.72 -5.21 15.13
C ARG A 59 3.38 -5.66 14.56
N VAL A 60 3.02 -6.93 14.78
CA VAL A 60 1.72 -7.46 14.35
C VAL A 60 0.58 -6.80 15.13
N ALA A 61 0.71 -6.67 16.45
CA ALA A 61 -0.31 -6.09 17.31
C ALA A 61 -0.63 -4.62 16.94
N ARG A 62 0.38 -3.84 16.54
CA ARG A 62 0.20 -2.45 16.07
C ARG A 62 -0.67 -2.32 14.82
N GLY A 63 -0.79 -3.37 14.03
CA GLY A 63 -1.65 -3.37 12.84
C GLY A 63 -3.15 -3.47 13.13
N ASP A 64 -3.54 -3.86 14.36
CA ASP A 64 -4.94 -4.01 14.81
C ASP A 64 -5.79 -4.84 13.83
N TYR A 65 -5.27 -6.02 13.47
CA TYR A 65 -5.96 -6.98 12.59
C TYR A 65 -6.99 -7.79 13.39
N GLY A 66 -8.16 -8.02 12.80
CA GLY A 66 -9.17 -8.92 13.37
C GLY A 66 -8.71 -10.39 13.35
N TRP A 67 -7.91 -10.75 12.34
CA TRP A 67 -7.29 -12.05 12.23
C TRP A 67 -5.88 -12.00 11.65
N ARG A 68 -5.04 -12.93 12.11
CA ARG A 68 -3.70 -13.19 11.54
C ARG A 68 -3.53 -14.66 11.19
N ASN A 69 -2.80 -14.93 10.12
CA ASN A 69 -2.42 -16.28 9.75
C ASN A 69 -1.41 -16.85 10.79
N PRO A 70 -1.65 -18.05 11.36
CA PRO A 70 -0.78 -18.62 12.39
C PRO A 70 0.61 -19.00 11.90
N ASP A 71 0.82 -19.19 10.59
CA ASP A 71 2.16 -19.42 10.03
C ASP A 71 2.93 -18.11 9.79
N LEU A 72 2.29 -16.95 9.93
CA LEU A 72 3.00 -15.67 9.89
C LEU A 72 3.67 -15.43 11.26
N THR A 73 4.85 -16.02 11.41
CA THR A 73 5.68 -16.01 12.63
C THR A 73 7.04 -15.41 12.38
N GLU A 74 7.73 -14.95 13.43
CA GLU A 74 9.10 -14.43 13.33
C GLU A 74 10.09 -15.44 12.73
N GLN A 75 9.92 -16.73 13.05
CA GLN A 75 10.79 -17.78 12.55
C GLN A 75 10.72 -17.94 11.03
N ARG A 76 9.51 -17.81 10.46
CA ARG A 76 9.26 -17.94 9.02
C ARG A 76 9.49 -16.62 8.30
N PHE A 77 9.04 -15.52 8.89
CA PHE A 77 9.03 -14.17 8.32
C PHE A 77 9.78 -13.17 9.21
N PRO A 78 11.10 -13.29 9.37
CA PRO A 78 11.84 -12.43 10.28
C PRO A 78 11.85 -10.98 9.79
N VAL A 79 11.69 -10.04 10.72
CA VAL A 79 11.96 -8.62 10.47
C VAL A 79 13.42 -8.36 10.84
N THR A 80 14.27 -8.26 9.83
CA THR A 80 15.72 -8.08 10.03
C THR A 80 16.11 -6.59 10.13
N ASP A 81 17.31 -6.31 10.62
CA ASP A 81 17.85 -4.94 10.66
C ASP A 81 17.93 -4.28 9.28
N ALA A 82 18.07 -5.07 8.21
CA ALA A 82 18.04 -4.54 6.84
C ALA A 82 16.67 -3.94 6.46
N GLN A 83 15.59 -4.39 7.13
CA GLN A 83 14.25 -3.88 6.90
C GLN A 83 13.95 -2.62 7.72
N VAL A 84 14.71 -2.33 8.77
CA VAL A 84 14.50 -1.19 9.68
C VAL A 84 14.88 0.14 9.01
N GLY A 85 14.19 1.21 9.40
CA GLY A 85 14.48 2.59 8.98
C GLY A 85 13.48 3.17 7.99
N GLU A 86 13.74 4.40 7.56
CA GLU A 86 12.89 5.14 6.63
C GLU A 86 13.13 4.70 5.18
N LYS A 87 12.03 4.48 4.46
CA LYS A 87 12.02 4.06 3.06
C LYS A 87 10.96 4.82 2.29
N ALA A 88 11.23 5.19 1.05
CA ALA A 88 10.17 5.63 0.15
C ALA A 88 9.31 4.42 -0.21
N LEU A 89 7.99 4.57 -0.16
CA LEU A 89 7.04 3.53 -0.54
C LEU A 89 6.37 3.85 -1.88
N GLU A 90 6.02 2.81 -2.63
CA GLU A 90 5.14 2.92 -3.80
C GLU A 90 4.20 1.71 -3.88
N ILE A 91 2.95 1.95 -4.25
CA ILE A 91 1.95 0.91 -4.50
C ILE A 91 1.83 0.67 -6.00
N PHE A 92 2.24 -0.52 -6.43
CA PHE A 92 2.20 -0.93 -7.82
C PHE A 92 0.86 -1.59 -8.18
N HIS A 93 0.30 -1.19 -9.31
CA HIS A 93 -0.92 -1.74 -9.89
C HIS A 93 -0.75 -1.96 -11.38
N PHE A 94 -0.59 -3.22 -11.79
CA PHE A 94 -0.26 -3.58 -13.18
C PHE A 94 -1.47 -3.70 -14.12
N ARG A 95 -2.71 -3.63 -13.60
CA ARG A 95 -3.98 -3.68 -14.38
C ARG A 95 -4.14 -4.89 -15.32
N ARG A 96 -3.30 -5.91 -15.14
CA ARG A 96 -3.30 -7.18 -15.89
C ARG A 96 -2.98 -8.31 -14.94
N SER A 97 -3.25 -9.54 -15.37
CA SER A 97 -2.69 -10.71 -14.69
C SER A 97 -1.21 -10.83 -14.99
N LEU A 98 -0.43 -11.20 -13.97
CA LEU A 98 1.02 -11.40 -14.08
C LEU A 98 1.51 -12.34 -12.97
N SER A 99 2.65 -12.98 -13.20
CA SER A 99 3.31 -13.80 -12.17
C SER A 99 4.03 -12.94 -11.13
N SER A 100 4.43 -13.55 -10.03
CA SER A 100 5.27 -12.91 -9.01
C SER A 100 6.61 -12.42 -9.57
N GLU A 101 7.27 -13.19 -10.44
CA GLU A 101 8.53 -12.82 -11.06
C GLU A 101 8.39 -11.57 -11.93
N ASP A 102 7.31 -11.49 -12.71
CA ASP A 102 7.01 -10.34 -13.55
C ASP A 102 6.72 -9.10 -12.70
N ALA A 103 5.95 -9.25 -11.62
CA ALA A 103 5.68 -8.16 -10.68
C ALA A 103 6.98 -7.65 -10.05
N ILE A 104 7.83 -8.54 -9.54
CA ILE A 104 9.14 -8.20 -8.96
C ILE A 104 10.03 -7.50 -10.00
N ARG A 105 10.08 -8.02 -11.23
CA ARG A 105 10.86 -7.44 -12.32
C ARG A 105 10.41 -6.02 -12.63
N GLU A 106 9.11 -5.76 -12.69
CA GLU A 106 8.58 -4.42 -12.95
C GLU A 106 8.77 -3.45 -11.77
N ILE A 107 8.62 -3.91 -10.53
CA ILE A 107 8.94 -3.12 -9.32
C ILE A 107 10.41 -2.69 -9.34
N ARG A 108 11.32 -3.62 -9.63
CA ARG A 108 12.76 -3.35 -9.75
C ARG A 108 13.10 -2.44 -10.93
N ALA A 109 12.43 -2.60 -12.06
CA ALA A 109 12.61 -1.71 -13.20
C ALA A 109 12.20 -0.26 -12.89
N ALA A 110 11.27 -0.05 -11.96
CA ALA A 110 10.90 1.26 -11.44
C ALA A 110 11.86 1.81 -10.36
N GLY A 111 12.91 1.05 -9.98
CA GLY A 111 13.91 1.46 -8.99
C GLY A 111 13.53 1.16 -7.54
N PHE A 112 12.54 0.30 -7.31
CA PHE A 112 12.11 -0.15 -5.98
C PHE A 112 12.48 -1.62 -5.77
N GLU A 113 12.56 -2.06 -4.52
CA GLU A 113 12.59 -3.47 -4.16
C GLU A 113 11.19 -3.92 -3.72
N PRO A 114 10.81 -5.19 -3.95
CA PRO A 114 9.56 -5.71 -3.42
C PRO A 114 9.60 -5.68 -1.88
N ALA A 115 8.51 -5.24 -1.27
CA ALA A 115 8.40 -5.09 0.17
C ALA A 115 8.56 -6.42 0.92
N GLU A 116 9.36 -6.39 1.99
CA GLU A 116 9.54 -7.51 2.91
C GLU A 116 8.51 -7.46 4.04
N THR A 117 8.50 -8.48 4.91
CA THR A 117 7.54 -8.58 6.03
C THR A 117 7.50 -7.33 6.90
N GLY A 118 8.65 -6.77 7.29
CA GLY A 118 8.70 -5.55 8.11
C GLY A 118 8.04 -4.35 7.43
N ASP A 119 8.17 -4.25 6.11
CA ASP A 119 7.52 -3.21 5.31
C ASP A 119 6.01 -3.39 5.27
N ILE A 120 5.54 -4.63 5.10
CA ILE A 120 4.11 -4.95 5.11
C ILE A 120 3.47 -4.66 6.46
N LEU A 121 4.14 -5.03 7.56
CA LEU A 121 3.66 -4.76 8.91
C LEU A 121 3.58 -3.26 9.19
N ALA A 122 4.65 -2.51 8.87
CA ALA A 122 4.66 -1.05 9.04
C ALA A 122 3.61 -0.37 8.14
N PHE A 123 3.41 -0.86 6.91
CA PHE A 123 2.42 -0.31 6.01
C PHE A 123 1.00 -0.56 6.52
N GLY A 124 0.71 -1.75 7.05
CA GLY A 124 -0.60 -2.07 7.63
C GLY A 124 -0.91 -1.28 8.92
N GLU A 125 0.11 -0.93 9.71
CA GLU A 125 -0.02 0.01 10.83
C GLU A 125 -0.32 1.44 10.33
N ALA A 126 0.45 1.93 9.35
CA ALA A 126 0.36 3.31 8.90
C ALA A 126 -0.86 3.61 7.99
N PHE A 127 -1.32 2.62 7.21
CA PHE A 127 -2.36 2.78 6.20
C PHE A 127 -3.45 1.71 6.30
N PRO A 128 -4.17 1.62 7.43
CA PRO A 128 -5.11 0.53 7.70
C PRO A 128 -6.25 0.41 6.68
N GLU A 129 -6.70 1.53 6.12
CA GLU A 129 -7.78 1.56 5.13
C GLU A 129 -7.35 1.10 3.72
N ALA A 130 -6.05 0.96 3.44
CA ALA A 130 -5.56 0.54 2.13
C ALA A 130 -6.03 -0.88 1.78
N GLN A 131 -5.91 -1.82 2.71
CA GLN A 131 -6.27 -3.22 2.50
C GLN A 131 -7.78 -3.46 2.36
N ARG A 132 -8.61 -2.54 2.85
CA ARG A 132 -10.08 -2.57 2.67
C ARG A 132 -10.50 -2.28 1.23
N ARG A 133 -9.66 -1.55 0.49
CA ARG A 133 -9.92 -1.24 -0.92
C ARG A 133 -9.43 -2.38 -1.80
N HIS A 134 -8.18 -2.79 -1.60
CA HIS A 134 -7.51 -3.79 -2.42
C HIS A 134 -6.50 -4.58 -1.58
N PRO A 135 -6.29 -5.87 -1.85
CA PRO A 135 -5.19 -6.64 -1.25
C PRO A 135 -3.83 -6.01 -1.56
N VAL A 136 -2.95 -5.95 -0.56
CA VAL A 136 -1.57 -5.43 -0.70
C VAL A 136 -0.57 -6.51 -0.35
N VAL A 137 0.25 -6.91 -1.33
CA VAL A 137 1.18 -8.05 -1.26
C VAL A 137 2.62 -7.58 -1.04
N GLY A 138 3.36 -8.27 -0.18
CA GLY A 138 4.80 -8.12 0.00
C GLY A 138 5.58 -9.26 -0.62
N LEU A 139 6.07 -9.07 -1.85
CA LEU A 139 6.80 -10.11 -2.60
C LEU A 139 8.27 -10.28 -2.16
N GLY A 140 8.75 -9.47 -1.22
CA GLY A 140 10.14 -9.50 -0.74
C GLY A 140 10.42 -10.61 0.26
N SER A 141 9.38 -11.25 0.83
CA SER A 141 9.52 -12.31 1.83
C SER A 141 8.74 -13.55 1.41
N VAL A 142 9.45 -14.52 0.81
CA VAL A 142 8.88 -15.76 0.29
C VAL A 142 9.32 -16.93 1.18
N VAL A 143 8.36 -17.74 1.63
CA VAL A 143 8.60 -18.90 2.49
C VAL A 143 7.84 -20.11 1.98
N GLU A 144 8.44 -21.29 2.03
CA GLU A 144 7.73 -22.54 1.76
C GLU A 144 6.95 -23.02 2.99
N ILE A 145 5.65 -23.24 2.82
CA ILE A 145 4.74 -23.78 3.83
C ILE A 145 3.97 -24.92 3.18
N ASP A 146 4.07 -26.12 3.75
CA ASP A 146 3.44 -27.34 3.24
C ASP A 146 3.66 -27.58 1.73
N GLY A 147 4.90 -27.31 1.26
CA GLY A 147 5.30 -27.49 -0.14
C GLY A 147 4.82 -26.40 -1.09
N LYS A 148 4.37 -25.24 -0.58
CA LYS A 148 3.92 -24.11 -1.38
C LYS A 148 4.63 -22.82 -0.97
N LEU A 149 5.12 -22.08 -1.96
CA LEU A 149 5.70 -20.76 -1.72
C LEU A 149 4.59 -19.78 -1.34
N SER A 150 4.79 -19.07 -0.25
CA SER A 150 3.81 -18.16 0.35
C SER A 150 4.45 -16.82 0.70
N VAL A 151 3.67 -15.76 0.57
CA VAL A 151 4.07 -14.37 0.85
C VAL A 151 3.05 -13.66 1.75
N PRO A 152 3.47 -12.67 2.55
CA PRO A 152 2.56 -11.89 3.36
C PRO A 152 1.65 -11.00 2.51
N VAL A 153 0.38 -10.91 2.91
CA VAL A 153 -0.62 -10.04 2.29
C VAL A 153 -1.49 -9.37 3.34
N LEU A 154 -1.76 -8.08 3.13
CA LEU A 154 -2.81 -7.36 3.84
C LEU A 154 -4.12 -7.52 3.08
N TRP A 155 -5.15 -8.03 3.76
CA TRP A 155 -6.42 -8.39 3.14
C TRP A 155 -7.62 -7.84 3.93
N PHE A 156 -8.77 -7.83 3.28
CA PHE A 156 -10.06 -7.55 3.90
C PHE A 156 -11.06 -8.59 3.39
N ASP A 157 -11.55 -9.43 4.29
CA ASP A 157 -12.41 -10.57 3.93
C ASP A 157 -13.88 -10.17 3.72
N GLY A 158 -14.23 -8.92 4.01
CA GLY A 158 -15.59 -8.39 3.96
C GLY A 158 -16.11 -7.94 5.31
N GLU A 159 -15.50 -8.43 6.40
CA GLU A 159 -15.88 -8.12 7.78
C GLU A 159 -14.73 -7.43 8.52
N GLU A 160 -13.52 -7.98 8.40
CA GLU A 160 -12.36 -7.51 9.16
C GLU A 160 -11.08 -7.41 8.33
N ARG A 161 -10.14 -6.64 8.86
CA ARG A 161 -8.79 -6.51 8.33
C ARG A 161 -7.98 -7.72 8.76
N THR A 162 -7.37 -8.41 7.79
CA THR A 162 -6.56 -9.60 8.06
C THR A 162 -5.12 -9.41 7.61
N LEU A 163 -4.21 -10.06 8.34
CA LEU A 163 -2.82 -10.24 7.96
C LEU A 163 -2.64 -11.71 7.58
N ASP A 164 -2.60 -11.99 6.29
CA ASP A 164 -2.68 -13.35 5.75
C ASP A 164 -1.44 -13.74 4.95
N LEU A 165 -1.43 -14.99 4.50
CA LEU A 165 -0.48 -15.54 3.56
C LEU A 165 -1.22 -15.95 2.29
N ILE A 166 -0.58 -15.71 1.15
CA ILE A 166 -1.11 -16.10 -0.15
C ILE A 166 -0.02 -16.77 -0.97
N TRP A 167 -0.43 -17.68 -1.86
CA TRP A 167 0.51 -18.42 -2.69
C TRP A 167 1.23 -17.50 -3.66
N TYR A 168 2.54 -17.63 -3.68
CA TYR A 168 3.44 -16.94 -4.59
C TYR A 168 3.33 -17.48 -6.02
N ASP A 169 3.02 -18.78 -6.14
CA ASP A 169 2.91 -19.47 -7.42
C ASP A 169 1.59 -19.17 -8.13
N GLY A 170 1.67 -18.91 -9.44
CA GLY A 170 0.52 -18.61 -10.29
C GLY A 170 0.42 -17.12 -10.64
N ASP A 171 -0.69 -16.77 -11.29
CA ASP A 171 -0.94 -15.41 -11.75
C ASP A 171 -1.77 -14.63 -10.74
N TRP A 172 -1.29 -13.44 -10.40
CA TRP A 172 -2.03 -12.45 -9.63
C TRP A 172 -3.16 -11.89 -10.46
N HIS A 173 -4.36 -11.80 -9.88
CA HIS A 173 -5.48 -11.13 -10.55
C HIS A 173 -5.27 -9.61 -10.59
N ARG A 174 -5.90 -8.92 -11.54
CA ARG A 174 -5.75 -7.45 -11.74
C ARG A 174 -6.11 -6.57 -10.53
N ASN A 175 -6.80 -7.10 -9.53
CA ASN A 175 -7.20 -6.35 -8.32
C ASN A 175 -6.09 -6.27 -7.27
N TYR A 176 -5.01 -7.04 -7.39
CA TYR A 176 -3.92 -7.02 -6.44
C TYR A 176 -3.07 -5.75 -6.56
N ARG A 177 -2.52 -5.34 -5.43
CA ARG A 177 -1.52 -4.29 -5.31
C ARG A 177 -0.26 -4.86 -4.70
N PHE A 178 0.87 -4.32 -5.11
CA PHE A 178 2.17 -4.77 -4.61
C PHE A 178 2.87 -3.59 -3.97
N LEU A 179 3.37 -3.80 -2.76
CA LEU A 179 4.17 -2.78 -2.09
C LEU A 179 5.61 -2.88 -2.58
N GLY A 180 6.13 -1.78 -3.11
CA GLY A 180 7.54 -1.59 -3.38
C GLY A 180 8.13 -0.56 -2.42
N VAL A 181 9.39 -0.76 -2.04
CA VAL A 181 10.12 0.12 -1.15
C VAL A 181 11.48 0.49 -1.74
N ARG A 182 11.92 1.72 -1.52
CA ARG A 182 13.25 2.20 -1.91
C ARG A 182 13.91 2.82 -0.70
N ARG A 183 15.05 2.25 -0.29
CA ARG A 183 15.84 2.82 0.81
C ARG A 183 16.33 4.22 0.39
N GLY A 184 16.26 5.18 1.31
CA GLY A 184 16.98 6.43 1.12
C GLY A 184 18.47 6.13 0.97
N ALA A 185 19.14 6.81 0.03
CA ALA A 185 20.60 6.81 0.03
C ALA A 185 21.04 7.47 1.35
N GLY A 186 21.65 6.68 2.24
CA GLY A 186 22.39 7.21 3.38
C GLY A 186 23.62 7.98 2.93
#